data_AF-A0A7C9NJ84-F1
#
_entry.id   AF-A0A7C9NJ84-F1
#
_cell.length_a   1.000
_cell.length_b   1.000
_cell.length_c   1.000
_cell.angle_alpha   90.00
_cell.angle_beta   90.00
_cell.angle_gamma   90.00
#
_symmetry.space_group_name_H-M   'P 1'
#
loop_
_entity.id
_entity.type
_entity.pdbx_description
1 polymer ?
#
loop_
_entity_poly.entity_id
_entity_poly.type
_entity_poly.pdbx_seq_one_letter_code
_entity_poly.pdbx_strand_id
1 'polypeptide(L)' 'MGTVAEEKTPSYEKAREELTEVVRRLEAGGLTLEQSIELWERGEKLAAICENWLQGARVKLAAAMAERRPEPASDEAPF' A
#
# COMPACT_ATOMS: atom_id res chain seq x y z
N MET A 1 -18.61 -6.39 -27.94
CA MET A 1 -17.50 -5.48 -27.62
C MET A 1 -16.83 -5.96 -26.34
N GLY A 2 -15.56 -6.33 -26.40
CA GLY A 2 -14.78 -6.71 -25.22
C GLY A 2 -14.59 -5.48 -24.34
N THR A 3 -15.08 -5.55 -23.11
CA THR A 3 -14.85 -4.52 -22.11
C THR A 3 -13.36 -4.45 -21.83
N VAL A 4 -12.77 -3.29 -22.09
CA VAL A 4 -11.44 -2.90 -21.62
C VAL A 4 -11.39 -3.23 -20.14
N ALA A 5 -10.57 -4.20 -19.75
CA ALA A 5 -10.30 -4.47 -18.36
C ALA A 5 -9.67 -3.19 -17.79
N GLU A 6 -10.42 -2.47 -16.94
CA GLU A 6 -9.81 -1.47 -16.07
C GLU A 6 -8.68 -2.20 -15.34
N GLU A 7 -7.45 -1.79 -15.57
CA GLU A 7 -6.30 -2.09 -14.70
C GLU A 7 -6.56 -1.43 -13.34
N LYS A 8 -7.52 -1.96 -12.60
CA LYS A 8 -7.83 -1.56 -11.24
C LYS A 8 -6.73 -2.13 -10.37
N THR A 9 -5.86 -1.24 -9.87
CA THR A 9 -4.94 -1.55 -8.78
C THR A 9 -5.73 -2.34 -7.72
N PRO A 10 -5.28 -3.55 -7.34
CA PRO A 10 -6.01 -4.35 -6.38
C PRO A 10 -6.17 -3.60 -5.07
N SER A 11 -7.25 -3.88 -4.34
CA SER A 11 -7.43 -3.34 -2.99
C SER A 11 -6.26 -3.76 -2.10
N TYR A 12 -5.96 -2.95 -1.09
CA TYR A 12 -4.91 -3.26 -0.11
C TYR A 12 -5.08 -4.67 0.48
N GLU A 13 -6.30 -5.03 0.89
CA GLU A 13 -6.60 -6.33 1.49
C GLU A 13 -6.30 -7.48 0.53
N LYS A 14 -6.73 -7.36 -0.73
CA LYS A 14 -6.48 -8.37 -1.75
C LYS A 14 -5.00 -8.51 -2.08
N ALA A 15 -4.29 -7.38 -2.21
CA ALA A 15 -2.84 -7.39 -2.45
C ALA A 15 -2.08 -8.02 -1.27
N ARG A 16 -2.50 -7.74 -0.03
CA ARG A 16 -1.91 -8.30 1.18
C ARG A 16 -2.16 -9.81 1.31
N GLU A 17 -3.38 -10.26 1.01
CA GLU A 17 -3.74 -11.68 1.02
C GLU A 17 -2.90 -12.45 0.00
N GLU A 18 -2.79 -11.94 -1.23
CA GLU A 18 -1.98 -12.56 -2.26
C GLU A 18 -0.48 -12.58 -1.89
N LEU A 19 0.03 -11.49 -1.29
CA LEU A 19 1.41 -11.42 -0.81
C LEU A 19 1.68 -12.48 0.27
N THR A 20 0.72 -12.67 1.17
CA THR A 20 0.81 -13.69 2.23
C THR A 20 0.90 -15.09 1.63
N GLU A 21 0.11 -15.38 0.59
CA GLU A 21 0.16 -16.68 -0.10
C GLU A 21 1.48 -16.88 -0.85
N VAL A 22 2.01 -15.83 -1.49
CA VAL A 22 3.34 -15.88 -2.13
C VAL A 22 4.43 -16.22 -1.12
N VAL A 23 4.45 -15.53 0.02
CA VAL A 23 5.42 -15.80 1.11
C VAL A 23 5.27 -17.23 1.61
N ARG A 24 4.03 -17.67 1.87
CA ARG A 24 3.76 -19.05 2.33
C ARG A 24 4.31 -20.10 1.37
N ARG A 25 4.18 -19.87 0.05
CA ARG A 25 4.72 -20.78 -0.98
C ARG A 25 6.24 -20.78 -1.05
N LEU A 26 6.87 -19.62 -0.89
CA LEU A 26 8.32 -19.51 -0.81
C LEU A 26 8.88 -20.22 0.43
N GLU A 27 8.24 -20.04 1.60
CA GLU A 27 8.63 -20.66 2.86
C GLU A 27 8.41 -22.18 2.90
N ALA A 28 7.38 -22.68 2.20
CA ALA A 28 7.13 -24.12 2.09
C ALA A 28 8.28 -24.87 1.37
N GLY A 29 9.06 -24.17 0.53
CA GLY A 29 10.13 -24.77 -0.25
C GLY A 29 9.62 -25.73 -1.34
N GLY A 30 10.52 -26.55 -1.89
CA GLY A 30 10.19 -27.53 -2.94
C GLY A 30 9.96 -26.92 -4.34
N LEU A 31 10.31 -25.65 -4.53
CA LEU A 31 10.24 -24.93 -5.79
C LEU A 31 11.58 -25.04 -6.54
N THR A 32 11.54 -24.95 -7.86
CA THR A 32 12.76 -24.71 -8.65
C THR A 32 13.25 -23.27 -8.45
N LEU A 33 14.48 -22.99 -8.89
CA LEU A 33 15.02 -21.63 -8.85
C LEU A 33 14.15 -20.66 -9.65
N GLU A 34 13.76 -21.04 -10.87
CA GLU A 34 12.93 -20.22 -11.75
C GLU A 34 11.58 -19.90 -11.10
N GLN A 35 10.92 -20.90 -10.50
CA GLN A 35 9.65 -20.70 -9.79
C GLN A 35 9.82 -19.80 -8.56
N SER A 36 10.95 -19.91 -7.86
CA SER A 36 11.26 -19.08 -6.70
C SER A 36 11.46 -17.62 -7.11
N ILE A 37 12.12 -17.37 -8.25
CA ILE A 37 12.31 -16.03 -8.82
C ILE A 37 10.96 -15.43 -9.24
N GLU A 38 10.12 -16.19 -9.95
CA GLU A 38 8.79 -15.72 -10.37
C GLU A 38 7.91 -15.32 -9.17
N LEU A 39 7.90 -16.13 -8.11
CA LEU A 39 7.16 -15.81 -6.89
C LEU A 39 7.75 -14.61 -6.17
N TRP A 40 9.07 -14.50 -6.09
CA TRP A 40 9.72 -13.33 -5.50
C TRP A 40 9.34 -12.04 -6.25
N GLU A 41 9.45 -12.02 -7.58
CA GLU A 41 9.07 -10.85 -8.39
C GLU A 41 7.59 -10.48 -8.21
N ARG A 42 6.71 -11.48 -8.09
CA ARG A 42 5.29 -11.24 -7.78
C ARG A 42 5.13 -10.63 -6.39
N GLY A 43 5.86 -11.15 -5.40
CA GLY A 43 5.91 -10.62 -4.04
C GLY A 43 6.33 -9.16 -4.00
N GLU A 44 7.41 -8.80 -4.70
CA GLU A 44 7.89 -7.40 -4.79
C GLU A 44 6.83 -6.47 -5.37
N LYS A 45 6.15 -6.88 -6.44
CA LYS A 45 5.06 -6.09 -7.05
C LYS A 45 3.91 -5.89 -6.07
N LEU A 46 3.52 -6.92 -5.33
CA LEU A 46 2.46 -6.84 -4.33
C LEU A 46 2.84 -5.97 -3.14
N ALA A 47 4.10 -6.06 -2.69
CA ALA A 47 4.65 -5.21 -1.62
C ALA A 47 4.62 -3.73 -2.03
N ALA A 48 5.05 -3.39 -3.24
CA ALA A 48 4.99 -2.02 -3.76
C ALA A 48 3.55 -1.48 -3.83
N ILE A 49 2.58 -2.30 -4.22
CA ILE A 49 1.16 -1.92 -4.21
C ILE A 49 0.70 -1.64 -2.78
N CYS A 50 1.03 -2.50 -1.82
CA CYS A 50 0.68 -2.32 -0.41
C CYS A 50 1.28 -1.02 0.16
N GLU A 51 2.55 -0.75 -0.15
CA GLU A 51 3.24 0.46 0.27
C GLU A 51 2.57 1.73 -0.29
N ASN A 52 2.23 1.73 -1.59
CA ASN A 52 1.54 2.86 -2.21
C ASN A 52 0.20 3.17 -1.53
N TRP A 53 -0.58 2.13 -1.19
CA TRP A 53 -1.83 2.29 -0.43
C TRP A 53 -1.59 2.91 0.96
N LEU A 54 -0.62 2.39 1.70
CA LEU A 54 -0.30 2.86 3.06
C LEU A 54 0.22 4.30 3.04
N GLN A 55 1.05 4.65 2.05
CA GLN A 55 1.56 6.00 1.89
C GLN A 55 0.43 6.98 1.55
N GLY A 56 -0.47 6.61 0.64
CA GLY A 56 -1.65 7.41 0.33
C GLY A 56 -2.53 7.64 1.57
N ALA A 57 -2.72 6.63 2.42
CA ALA A 57 -3.45 6.78 3.67
C ALA A 57 -2.76 7.73 4.66
N ARG A 58 -1.42 7.67 4.78
CA ARG A 58 -0.63 8.57 5.64
C ARG A 58 -0.76 10.02 5.21
N VAL A 59 -0.69 10.31 3.92
CA VAL A 59 -0.85 11.67 3.39
C VAL A 59 -2.24 12.23 3.71
N LYS A 60 -3.30 11.43 3.49
CA LYS A 60 -4.68 11.83 3.83
C LYS A 60 -4.85 12.12 5.32
N LEU A 61 -4.27 11.28 6.17
CA LEU A 61 -4.31 11.48 7.62
C LEU A 61 -3.59 12.77 8.04
N ALA A 62 -2.41 13.02 7.48
CA ALA A 62 -1.64 14.24 7.76
C ALA A 62 -2.42 15.51 7.36
N ALA A 63 -3.06 15.51 6.18
CA ALA A 63 -3.90 16.62 5.72
C ALA A 63 -5.08 16.87 6.69
N ALA A 64 -5.82 15.82 7.06
CA ALA A 64 -6.94 15.93 7.99
C ALA A 64 -6.52 16.39 9.39
N MET A 65 -5.30 16.09 9.83
CA MET A 65 -4.74 16.60 11.10
C MET A 65 -4.36 18.08 11.01
N ALA A 66 -3.81 18.52 9.88
CA ALA A 66 -3.43 19.91 9.67
C ALA A 66 -4.64 20.85 9.64
N GLU A 67 -5.74 20.43 8.99
CA GLU A 67 -7.02 21.17 8.98
C GLU A 67 -7.65 21.29 10.37
N ARG A 68 -7.37 20.32 11.26
CA ARG A 68 -7.94 20.26 12.60
C ARG A 68 -7.13 21.06 13.64
N ARG A 69 -5.95 21.58 13.29
CA ARG A 69 -5.15 22.42 14.20
C ARG A 69 -5.72 23.84 14.17
N PRO A 70 -6.34 24.33 15.26
CA PRO A 70 -6.75 25.73 15.31
C PRO A 70 -5.50 26.61 15.17
N GLU A 71 -5.64 27.72 14.43
CA GLU A 71 -4.59 28.74 14.32
C GLU A 71 -4.12 29.11 15.73
N PRO A 72 -2.81 29.31 15.96
CA PRO A 72 -2.35 29.84 17.24
C PRO A 72 -3.09 31.16 17.43
N ALA A 73 -3.92 31.23 18.49
CA ALA A 73 -4.50 32.48 18.91
C ALA A 73 -3.34 33.47 19.00
N SER A 74 -3.31 34.45 18.09
CA SER A 74 -2.39 35.56 18.17
C SER A 74 -2.73 36.26 19.48
N ASP A 75 -1.96 35.93 20.52
CA ASP A 75 -1.96 36.66 21.79
C ASP A 75 -1.25 37.99 21.53
N GLU A 76 -1.87 38.82 20.70
CA GLU A 76 -1.53 40.23 20.59
C GLU A 76 -2.34 40.93 21.68
N ALA A 77 -1.86 40.79 22.92
CA ALA A 77 -2.33 41.61 24.02
C ALA A 77 -1.90 43.06 23.75
N PRO A 78 -2.84 44.02 23.56
CA PRO A 78 -2.48 45.42 23.45
C PRO A 78 -2.00 45.89 24.83
N PHE A 79 -0.87 46.61 24.85
CA PHE A 79 -0.34 47.32 26.01
C PHE A 79 -1.37 48.29 26.63
#